data_AF-A0A0A6F2H3-F1
#
_entry.id   AF-A0A0A6F2H3-F1
#
_cell.length_a   1.000
_cell.length_b   1.000
_cell.length_c   1.000
_cell.angle_alpha   90.00
_cell.angle_beta   90.00
_cell.angle_gamma   90.00
#
_symmetry.space_group_name_H-M   'P 1'
#
loop_
_entity.id
_entity.type
_entity.pdbx_description
1 polymer ?
#
loop_
_entity_poly.entity_id
_entity_poly.type
_entity_poly.pdbx_seq_one_letter_code
_entity_poly.pdbx_strand_id
1 'polypeptide(L)'
;MAVPTPESIDKARRKVEQAKAQLQALEARASALNRKADARRKIILGGLLLDAAMKDAEWEDRLNTLMERISREQDHKAFAGWTFRGGTGDG
;
A
#
# COMPACT_ATOMS: atom_id res chain seq x y z
N MET A 1 -12.70 51.58 -9.70
CA MET A 1 -13.12 50.19 -9.37
C MET A 1 -13.94 50.26 -8.10
N ALA A 2 -15.08 49.58 -8.02
CA ALA A 2 -15.91 49.60 -6.80
C ALA A 2 -15.15 48.95 -5.64
N VAL A 3 -15.19 49.57 -4.46
CA VAL A 3 -14.55 49.02 -3.25
C VAL A 3 -15.25 47.70 -2.89
N PRO A 4 -14.52 46.59 -2.75
CA PRO A 4 -15.12 45.30 -2.38
C PRO A 4 -15.81 45.40 -1.02
N THR A 5 -17.06 44.94 -0.93
CA THR A 5 -17.79 44.90 0.34
C THR A 5 -17.28 43.74 1.21
N PRO A 6 -17.32 43.85 2.55
CA PRO A 6 -16.94 42.76 3.45
C PRO A 6 -17.64 41.43 3.14
N GLU A 7 -18.92 41.47 2.76
CA GLU A 7 -19.69 40.28 2.37
C GLU A 7 -19.14 39.62 1.09
N SER A 8 -18.68 40.41 0.12
CA SER A 8 -18.09 39.88 -1.12
C SER A 8 -16.77 39.15 -0.85
N ILE A 9 -15.99 39.65 0.12
CA ILE A 9 -14.75 39.05 0.59
C ILE A 9 -15.03 37.74 1.32
N ASP A 10 -16.02 37.71 2.23
CA ASP A 10 -16.40 36.49 2.94
C ASP A 10 -16.93 35.41 2.01
N LYS A 11 -17.74 35.79 1.01
CA LYS A 11 -18.21 34.86 -0.03
C LYS A 11 -17.05 34.29 -0.84
N ALA A 12 -16.05 35.12 -1.18
CA ALA A 12 -14.85 34.67 -1.87
C ALA A 12 -14.02 33.72 -1.00
N ARG A 13 -13.82 34.03 0.28
CA ARG A 13 -13.11 33.16 1.25
C ARG A 13 -13.79 31.79 1.36
N ARG A 14 -15.11 31.74 1.51
CA ARG A 14 -15.86 30.48 1.57
C ARG A 14 -15.69 29.63 0.31
N LYS A 15 -15.72 30.26 -0.87
CA LYS A 15 -15.46 29.56 -2.14
C LYS A 15 -14.06 28.98 -2.21
N VAL A 16 -13.05 29.72 -1.74
CA VAL A 16 -11.66 29.24 -1.69
C VAL A 16 -11.54 28.03 -0.76
N GLU A 17 -12.11 28.10 0.44
CA GLU A 17 -12.08 26.97 1.37
C GLU A 17 -12.81 25.74 0.82
N GLN A 18 -13.94 25.93 0.16
CA GLN A 18 -14.65 24.84 -0.51
C GLN A 18 -13.82 24.22 -1.64
N ALA A 19 -13.17 25.04 -2.46
CA ALA A 19 -12.32 24.56 -3.56
C ALA A 19 -11.09 23.79 -3.03
N LYS A 20 -10.47 24.27 -1.94
CA LYS A 20 -9.37 23.55 -1.26
C LYS A 20 -9.81 22.20 -0.73
N ALA A 21 -10.97 22.15 -0.06
CA ALA A 21 -11.52 20.89 0.45
C ALA A 21 -11.81 19.89 -0.69
N GLN A 22 -12.32 20.38 -1.83
CA GLN A 22 -12.53 19.55 -3.02
C GLN A 22 -11.21 19.02 -3.59
N LEU A 23 -10.18 19.87 -3.71
CA LEU A 23 -8.85 19.46 -4.18
C LEU A 23 -8.26 18.37 -3.28
N GLN A 24 -8.26 18.59 -1.96
CA GLN A 24 -7.76 17.61 -0.99
C GLN A 24 -8.51 16.27 -1.09
N ALA A 25 -9.83 16.30 -1.30
CA ALA A 25 -10.63 15.10 -1.48
C ALA A 25 -10.25 14.34 -2.77
N LEU A 26 -9.94 15.04 -3.87
CA LEU A 26 -9.50 14.42 -5.12
C LEU A 26 -8.10 13.81 -4.99
N GLU A 27 -7.17 14.51 -4.35
CA GLU A 27 -5.82 14.01 -4.08
C GLU A 27 -5.86 12.75 -3.19
N ALA A 28 -6.68 12.77 -2.14
CA ALA A 28 -6.87 11.61 -1.27
C ALA A 28 -7.44 10.40 -2.04
N ARG A 29 -8.40 10.63 -2.94
CA ARG A 29 -8.96 9.58 -3.81
C ARG A 29 -7.92 9.02 -4.77
N ALA A 30 -7.16 9.88 -5.44
CA ALA A 30 -6.09 9.45 -6.35
C ALA A 30 -5.03 8.61 -5.61
N SER A 31 -4.63 9.07 -4.43
CA SER A 31 -3.71 8.34 -3.55
C SER A 31 -4.26 6.97 -3.12
N ALA A 32 -5.54 6.90 -2.76
CA ALA A 32 -6.20 5.66 -2.39
C ALA A 32 -6.29 4.67 -3.56
N LEU A 33 -6.63 5.14 -4.76
CA LEU A 33 -6.66 4.31 -5.97
C LEU A 33 -5.27 3.76 -6.30
N ASN A 34 -4.23 4.59 -6.20
CA ASN A 34 -2.86 4.14 -6.44
C ASN A 34 -2.42 3.06 -5.43
N ARG A 35 -2.71 3.27 -4.14
CA ARG A 35 -2.46 2.26 -3.09
C ARG A 35 -3.21 0.95 -3.36
N LYS A 36 -4.46 1.02 -3.82
CA LYS A 36 -5.26 -0.17 -4.17
C LYS A 36 -4.66 -0.93 -5.35
N ALA A 37 -4.24 -0.22 -6.39
CA ALA A 37 -3.59 -0.82 -7.54
C ALA A 37 -2.24 -1.46 -7.17
N ASP A 38 -1.46 -0.79 -6.31
CA ASP A 38 -0.19 -1.28 -5.82
C ASP A 38 -0.34 -2.53 -4.94
N ALA A 39 -1.29 -2.53 -4.01
CA ALA A 39 -1.63 -3.70 -3.22
C ALA A 39 -2.04 -4.88 -4.11
N ARG A 40 -2.83 -4.64 -5.16
CA ARG A 40 -3.22 -5.68 -6.12
C ARG A 40 -2.02 -6.26 -6.86
N ARG A 41 -1.10 -5.42 -7.33
CA ARG A 41 0.14 -5.87 -7.99
C ARG A 41 0.99 -6.75 -7.06
N LYS A 42 1.14 -6.35 -5.79
CA LYS A 42 1.87 -7.12 -4.77
C LYS A 42 1.22 -8.46 -4.47
N ILE A 43 -0.11 -8.51 -4.36
CA ILE A 43 -0.84 -9.76 -4.13
C ILE A 43 -0.66 -10.73 -5.30
N ILE A 44 -0.83 -10.26 -6.53
CA ILE A 44 -0.68 -11.11 -7.73
C ILE A 44 0.76 -11.62 -7.84
N LEU A 45 1.74 -10.71 -7.76
CA LEU A 45 3.14 -11.08 -7.87
C LEU A 45 3.57 -12.02 -6.74
N GLY A 46 3.15 -11.74 -5.51
CA GLY A 46 3.40 -12.60 -4.36
C GLY A 46 2.84 -14.00 -4.60
N GLY A 47 1.58 -14.13 -5.01
CA GLY A 47 0.99 -15.43 -5.32
C GLY A 47 1.75 -16.23 -6.38
N LEU A 48 2.22 -15.56 -7.45
CA LEU A 48 3.00 -16.21 -8.50
C LEU A 48 4.39 -16.66 -8.01
N LEU A 49 5.05 -15.85 -7.19
CA LEU A 49 6.35 -16.20 -6.60
C LEU A 49 6.22 -17.38 -5.64
N LEU A 50 5.17 -17.37 -4.81
CA LEU A 50 4.87 -18.49 -3.90
C LEU A 50 4.61 -19.78 -4.70
N ASP A 51 3.77 -19.73 -5.74
CA ASP A 51 3.49 -20.88 -6.60
C ASP A 51 4.75 -21.42 -7.31
N ALA A 52 5.67 -20.54 -7.72
CA ALA A 52 6.95 -20.94 -8.29
C ALA A 52 7.85 -21.66 -7.26
N ALA A 53 7.99 -21.09 -6.06
CA ALA A 53 8.77 -21.69 -4.98
C ALA A 53 8.21 -23.02 -4.47
N MET A 54 6.90 -23.23 -4.57
CA MET A 54 6.29 -24.53 -4.26
C MET A 54 6.66 -25.65 -5.24
N LYS A 55 7.06 -25.30 -6.47
CA LYS A 55 7.33 -26.24 -7.56
C LYS A 55 8.81 -26.42 -7.85
N ASP A 56 9.65 -25.46 -7.46
CA ASP A 56 11.06 -25.40 -7.80
C ASP A 56 11.92 -24.98 -6.59
N ALA A 57 12.87 -25.84 -6.24
CA ALA A 57 13.76 -25.65 -5.10
C ALA A 57 14.70 -24.43 -5.25
N GLU A 58 15.05 -24.05 -6.47
CA GLU A 58 15.87 -22.85 -6.70
C GLU A 58 15.08 -21.58 -6.35
N TRP A 59 13.78 -21.57 -6.65
CA TRP A 59 12.89 -20.47 -6.26
C TRP A 59 12.64 -20.43 -4.76
N GLU A 60 12.49 -21.60 -4.10
CA GLU A 60 12.41 -21.71 -2.65
C GLU A 60 13.62 -21.08 -1.96
N ASP A 61 14.83 -21.46 -2.37
CA ASP A 61 16.09 -20.96 -1.78
C ASP A 61 16.25 -19.43 -1.95
N ARG A 62 15.95 -18.92 -3.16
CA ARG A 62 15.98 -17.48 -3.44
C ARG A 62 15.00 -16.70 -2.58
N LEU A 63 13.77 -17.20 -2.38
CA LEU A 63 12.79 -16.52 -1.53
C LEU A 63 13.15 -16.59 -0.05
N ASN A 64 13.68 -17.72 0.43
CA ASN A 64 14.20 -17.83 1.79
C ASN A 64 15.30 -16.79 2.06
N THR A 65 16.27 -16.67 1.14
CA THR A 65 17.32 -15.64 1.21
C THR A 65 16.76 -14.21 1.24
N LEU A 66 15.68 -13.95 0.50
CA LEU A 66 15.01 -12.64 0.54
C LEU A 66 14.29 -12.40 1.87
N MET A 67 13.69 -13.42 2.47
CA MET A 67 12.97 -13.34 3.74
C MET A 67 13.92 -13.03 4.91
N GLU A 68 15.18 -13.48 4.87
CA GLU A 68 16.21 -13.10 5.86
C GLU A 68 16.47 -11.59 5.93
N ARG A 69 16.12 -10.84 4.88
CA ARG A 69 16.30 -9.38 4.82
C ARG A 69 15.19 -8.61 5.54
N ILE A 70 14.16 -9.31 6.05
CA ILE A 70 13.08 -8.68 6.83
C ILE A 70 13.66 -8.15 8.14
N SER A 71 13.82 -6.83 8.22
CA SER A 71 14.46 -6.18 9.37
C SER A 71 13.51 -5.96 10.56
N ARG A 72 12.19 -6.05 10.33
CA ARG A 72 11.17 -5.80 11.36
C ARG A 72 10.77 -7.13 11.99
N GLU A 73 10.99 -7.26 13.30
CA GLU A 73 10.67 -8.48 14.04
C GLU A 73 9.19 -8.90 13.91
N GLN A 74 8.27 -7.92 13.90
CA GLN A 74 6.84 -8.19 13.72
C GLN A 74 6.53 -8.81 12.35
N ASP A 75 7.19 -8.35 11.30
CA ASP A 75 7.00 -8.87 9.94
C ASP A 75 7.63 -10.27 9.83
N HIS A 76 8.75 -10.51 10.50
CA HIS A 76 9.38 -11.83 10.57
C HIS A 76 8.48 -12.86 11.28
N LYS A 77 7.80 -12.47 12.37
CA LYS A 77 6.87 -13.34 13.10
C LYS A 77 5.70 -13.85 12.25
N ALA A 78 5.31 -13.12 11.21
CA ALA A 78 4.27 -13.57 10.28
C ALA A 78 4.65 -14.83 9.50
N PHE A 79 5.94 -15.17 9.43
CA PHE A 79 6.47 -16.32 8.72
C PHE A 79 7.05 -17.40 9.65
N ALA A 80 6.94 -17.24 10.97
CA ALA A 80 7.46 -18.23 11.92
C ALA A 80 6.73 -19.58 11.78
N GLY A 81 7.49 -20.66 11.59
CA GLY A 81 6.94 -22.02 11.42
C GLY A 81 6.28 -22.29 10.07
N TRP A 82 6.30 -21.32 9.14
CA TRP A 82 5.72 -21.44 7.82
C TRP A 82 6.76 -21.91 6.79
N THR A 83 6.36 -22.82 5.90
CA THR A 83 7.20 -23.34 4.81
C THR A 83 6.41 -23.41 3.50
N PHE A 84 7.09 -23.29 2.36
CA PHE A 84 6.45 -23.31 1.03
C PHE A 84 5.74 -24.64 0.73
N ARG A 85 6.24 -25.76 1.25
CA ARG A 85 5.66 -27.10 1.05
C ARG A 85 4.51 -27.44 2.00
N GLY A 86 4.02 -26.48 2.79
CA GLY A 86 2.88 -26.68 3.69
C GLY A 86 3.20 -27.54 4.91
N GLY A 87 4.48 -27.63 5.29
CA GLY A 87 4.89 -28.32 6.51
C GLY A 87 4.62 -27.45 7.73
N THR A 88 3.79 -27.95 8.64
CA THR A 88 3.82 -27.57 10.06
C THR A 88 5.26 -27.73 10.55
N GLY A 89 5.95 -26.62 10.76
CA GLY A 89 7.26 -26.62 11.40
C GLY A 89 7.11 -27.02 12.87
N ASP A 90 7.05 -28.32 13.14
CA ASP A 90 7.27 -28.86 14.48
C ASP A 90 8.78 -28.98 14.71
N GLY A 91 9.26 -28.13 15.62
CA GLY A 91 10.56 -28.19 16.27
C GLY A 91 10.43 -27.54 17.64
#